data_AF-A0A8C5RHA1-F1
#
_entry.id   AF-A0A8C5RHA1-F1
#
_cell.length_a   1.000
_cell.length_b   1.000
_cell.length_c   1.000
_cell.angle_alpha   90.00
_cell.angle_beta   90.00
_cell.angle_gamma   90.00
#
_symmetry.space_group_name_H-M   'P 1'
#
loop_
_entity.id
_entity.type
_entity.pdbx_description
1 polymer ?
#
loop_
_entity_poly.entity_id
_entity_poly.type
_entity_poly.pdbx_seq_one_letter_code
_entity_poly.pdbx_strand_id
1 'polypeptide(L)'
;GCNVRQTSFWVVCFQLHVFSLQAQRYITQLKAQVNSLEAEVEDQRMQKQKALVDNEQLRDELEKLQKAKFEGDKNRGLYLEAEKKASTTEIRYAKLKEKHNELINTHAELLRKNADTAKQLTVTQQSQEEVARVKEELAFQMEQAKRESEMKLEDQMLQVEQMKRQLDSKAGELTQLQQSLSHSKQVGSDLNSQLDALQAEKETLRKLVNEKECELISTKGLIQEKELLLSQETEKRAKKVQEFQEKLVEKKTHEQHLQQKLLDDQFRILQGTIKEAESIIQDAVSKLDDPLHIRCTSSPDYLVSRTQAALESVNALEKGHKHYLTNMADATGLVAALAQFAHLMADAIVNGSATSHLAPTDHADKLTESCRDCGHHSLDYLNKLKDKQSLREADPADLRTTLQRLFQLGQELRPKSLDIREEELGDLVDKEMATTSAAVEDAVRRIENSMKFFYFFLYFQAIRQLVLTSTHLQKEIVEGGRGAATPQEFYAKNSCWTEGLISASKAVGWGATQLVESADKVVLHTGKYEELIVCSHEIAASTAQLVAASKVKAEKHSKNLGKLQECSRTVNEKAANVVASTKSGQEQVEEKGETWWARQAGNREVSLSAL
;
A
#
# COMPACT_ATOMS: atom_id res chain seq x y z
N GLY A 1 -80.71 22.84 78.51
CA GLY A 1 -79.24 22.87 78.67
C GLY A 1 -78.57 21.78 77.84
N CYS A 2 -78.60 20.52 78.30
CA CYS A 2 -77.86 19.40 77.67
C CYS A 2 -78.33 19.02 76.25
N ASN A 3 -79.64 19.05 75.97
CA ASN A 3 -80.17 18.55 74.70
C ASN A 3 -79.79 19.40 73.47
N VAL A 4 -79.62 20.73 73.64
CA VAL A 4 -79.25 21.65 72.53
C VAL A 4 -77.75 21.56 72.21
N ARG A 5 -76.90 21.30 73.21
CA ARG A 5 -75.46 21.09 72.97
C ARG A 5 -75.18 19.77 72.26
N GLN A 6 -75.96 18.73 72.56
CA GLN A 6 -75.85 17.43 71.90
C GLN A 6 -76.24 17.50 70.41
N THR A 7 -77.32 18.20 70.07
CA THR A 7 -77.73 18.37 68.66
C THR A 7 -76.75 19.23 67.87
N SER A 8 -76.24 20.34 68.43
CA SER A 8 -75.21 21.15 67.76
C SER A 8 -73.91 20.38 67.54
N PHE A 9 -73.48 19.55 68.50
CA PHE A 9 -72.31 18.68 68.32
C PHE A 9 -72.53 17.65 67.20
N TRP A 10 -73.71 17.04 67.13
CA TRP A 10 -74.05 16.06 66.09
C TRP A 10 -74.08 16.69 64.69
N VAL A 11 -74.60 17.91 64.53
CA VAL A 11 -74.60 18.63 63.26
C VAL A 11 -73.18 18.96 62.80
N VAL A 12 -72.31 19.41 63.70
CA VAL A 12 -70.90 19.70 63.38
C VAL A 12 -70.15 18.41 63.00
N CYS A 13 -70.36 17.31 63.75
CA CYS A 13 -69.79 16.01 63.40
C CYS A 13 -70.27 15.51 62.03
N PHE A 14 -71.56 15.67 61.72
CA PHE A 14 -72.11 15.29 60.42
C PHE A 14 -71.53 16.13 59.28
N GLN A 15 -71.42 17.46 59.46
CA GLN A 15 -70.78 18.33 58.46
C GLN A 15 -69.30 17.99 58.27
N LEU A 16 -68.54 17.76 59.34
CA LEU A 16 -67.14 17.31 59.26
C LEU A 16 -67.01 15.98 58.52
N HIS A 17 -67.94 15.04 58.75
CA HIS A 17 -67.96 13.77 58.04
C HIS A 17 -68.22 13.94 56.54
N VAL A 18 -69.17 14.81 56.15
CA VAL A 18 -69.45 15.12 54.74
C VAL A 18 -68.25 15.81 54.06
N PHE A 19 -67.60 16.76 54.74
CA PHE A 19 -66.37 17.38 54.24
C PHE A 19 -65.23 16.37 54.08
N SER A 20 -65.06 15.46 55.04
CA SER A 20 -64.08 14.38 54.95
C SER A 20 -64.33 13.47 53.74
N LEU A 21 -65.59 13.10 53.49
CA LEU A 21 -65.99 12.29 52.33
C LEU A 21 -65.73 13.01 51.00
N GLN A 22 -66.03 14.31 50.92
CA GLN A 22 -65.73 15.11 49.72
C GLN A 22 -64.22 15.23 49.49
N ALA A 23 -63.43 15.52 50.52
CA ALA A 23 -61.98 15.57 50.44
C ALA A 23 -61.41 14.21 49.99
N GLN A 24 -61.92 13.10 50.51
CA GLN A 24 -61.50 11.76 50.12
C GLN A 24 -61.82 11.46 48.64
N ARG A 25 -62.98 11.90 48.12
CA ARG A 25 -63.31 11.79 46.69
C ARG A 25 -62.36 12.60 45.81
N TYR A 26 -62.02 13.83 46.20
CA TYR A 26 -61.03 14.64 45.48
C TYR A 26 -59.64 14.00 45.49
N ILE A 27 -59.20 13.46 46.63
CA ILE A 27 -57.94 12.75 46.74
C ILE A 27 -57.92 11.53 45.80
N THR A 28 -59.00 10.75 45.73
CA THR A 28 -59.08 9.60 44.82
C THR A 28 -59.05 10.03 43.34
N GLN A 29 -59.74 11.12 42.96
CA GLN A 29 -59.69 11.65 41.60
C GLN A 29 -58.29 12.15 41.23
N LEU A 30 -57.62 12.88 42.13
CA LEU A 30 -56.26 13.35 41.90
C LEU A 30 -55.28 12.18 41.80
N LYS A 31 -55.40 11.15 42.64
CA LYS A 31 -54.59 9.93 42.52
C LYS A 31 -54.81 9.22 41.19
N ALA A 32 -56.05 9.12 40.72
CA ALA A 32 -56.33 8.53 39.40
C ALA A 32 -55.72 9.34 38.26
N GLN A 33 -55.74 10.67 38.34
CA GLN A 33 -55.08 11.54 37.36
C GLN A 33 -53.55 11.41 37.40
N VAL A 34 -52.96 11.35 38.60
CA VAL A 34 -51.51 11.12 38.77
C VAL A 34 -51.11 9.79 38.14
N ASN A 35 -51.83 8.71 38.45
CA ASN A 35 -51.54 7.39 37.89
C ASN A 35 -51.68 7.36 36.35
N SER A 36 -52.68 8.08 35.80
CA SER A 36 -52.85 8.20 34.33
C SER A 36 -51.68 8.95 33.69
N LEU A 37 -51.23 10.05 34.30
CA LEU A 37 -50.09 10.83 33.82
C LEU A 37 -48.78 10.06 33.96
N GLU A 38 -48.61 9.30 35.04
CA GLU A 38 -47.45 8.41 35.24
C GLU A 38 -47.40 7.33 34.15
N ALA A 39 -48.54 6.72 33.81
CA ALA A 39 -48.62 5.75 32.70
C ALA A 39 -48.29 6.39 31.35
N GLU A 40 -48.81 7.59 31.05
CA GLU A 40 -48.49 8.32 29.82
C GLU A 40 -47.00 8.68 29.71
N VAL A 41 -46.37 9.06 30.83
CA VAL A 41 -44.93 9.35 30.88
C VAL A 41 -44.12 8.09 30.61
N GLU A 42 -44.53 6.94 31.15
CA GLU A 42 -43.83 5.68 30.92
C GLU A 42 -43.98 5.19 29.47
N ASP A 43 -45.17 5.34 28.89
CA ASP A 43 -45.39 5.07 27.46
C ASP A 43 -44.53 5.97 26.57
N GLN A 44 -44.41 7.27 26.89
CA GLN A 44 -43.51 8.19 26.17
C GLN A 44 -42.04 7.79 26.31
N ARG A 45 -41.62 7.32 27.49
CA ARG A 45 -40.26 6.81 27.70
C ARG A 45 -39.98 5.57 26.87
N MET A 46 -40.92 4.61 26.83
CA MET A 46 -40.80 3.42 25.99
C MET A 46 -40.73 3.77 24.51
N GLN A 47 -41.57 4.70 24.03
CA GLN A 47 -41.53 5.16 22.63
C GLN A 47 -40.20 5.84 22.30
N LYS A 48 -39.67 6.68 23.19
CA LYS A 48 -38.36 7.33 23.03
C LYS A 48 -37.23 6.30 22.98
N GLN A 49 -37.26 5.30 23.87
CA GLN A 49 -36.24 4.25 23.91
C GLN A 49 -36.26 3.42 22.62
N LYS A 50 -37.45 3.07 22.12
CA LYS A 50 -37.61 2.38 20.83
C LYS A 50 -37.03 3.21 19.68
N ALA A 51 -37.35 4.51 19.62
CA ALA A 51 -36.83 5.41 18.59
C ALA A 51 -35.30 5.55 18.63
N LEU A 52 -34.69 5.50 19.83
CA LEU A 52 -33.22 5.52 19.98
C LEU A 52 -32.58 4.25 19.41
N VAL A 53 -33.14 3.07 19.73
CA VAL A 53 -32.67 1.79 19.20
C VAL A 53 -32.81 1.74 17.68
N ASP A 54 -33.96 2.17 17.15
CA ASP A 54 -34.18 2.25 15.70
C ASP A 54 -33.17 3.22 15.03
N ASN A 55 -32.83 4.34 15.68
CA ASN A 55 -31.83 5.27 15.16
C ASN A 55 -30.41 4.68 15.15
N GLU A 56 -30.05 3.92 16.17
CA GLU A 56 -28.77 3.21 16.25
C GLU A 56 -28.67 2.14 15.16
N GLN A 57 -29.73 1.35 14.96
CA GLN A 57 -29.80 0.38 13.87
C GLN A 57 -29.65 1.03 12.49
N LEU A 58 -30.32 2.16 12.25
CA LEU A 58 -30.19 2.90 11.00
C LEU A 58 -28.77 3.47 10.80
N ARG A 59 -28.09 3.89 11.87
CA ARG A 59 -26.69 4.33 11.80
C ARG A 59 -25.76 3.17 11.42
N ASP A 60 -25.95 2.00 12.01
CA ASP A 60 -25.18 0.79 11.70
C ASP A 60 -25.41 0.34 10.25
N GLU A 61 -26.65 0.37 9.76
CA GLU A 61 -26.98 0.08 8.36
C GLU A 61 -26.32 1.08 7.39
N LEU A 62 -26.34 2.36 7.75
CA LEU A 62 -25.74 3.42 6.94
C LEU A 62 -24.21 3.27 6.89
N GLU A 63 -23.56 2.89 8.00
CA GLU A 63 -22.13 2.60 8.02
C GLU A 63 -21.79 1.36 7.17
N LYS A 64 -22.60 0.29 7.24
CA LYS A 64 -22.44 -0.90 6.40
C LYS A 64 -22.57 -0.56 4.91
N LEU A 65 -23.56 0.25 4.54
CA LEU A 65 -23.75 0.69 3.15
C LEU A 65 -22.60 1.59 2.68
N GLN A 66 -22.07 2.48 3.52
CA GLN A 66 -20.90 3.30 3.19
C GLN A 66 -19.65 2.44 2.97
N LYS A 67 -19.41 1.45 3.82
CA LYS A 67 -18.30 0.48 3.65
C LYS A 67 -18.44 -0.30 2.34
N ALA A 68 -19.64 -0.83 2.06
CA ALA A 68 -19.90 -1.55 0.81
C ALA A 68 -19.70 -0.66 -0.43
N LYS A 69 -20.11 0.62 -0.37
CA LYS A 69 -19.87 1.60 -1.43
C LYS A 69 -18.39 1.88 -1.63
N PHE A 70 -17.64 2.09 -0.54
CA PHE A 70 -16.21 2.33 -0.59
C PHE A 70 -15.44 1.13 -1.17
N GLU A 71 -15.80 -0.09 -0.76
CA GLU A 71 -15.24 -1.33 -1.33
C GLU A 71 -15.60 -1.46 -2.82
N GLY A 72 -16.83 -1.12 -3.21
CA GLY A 72 -17.26 -1.09 -4.61
C GLY A 72 -16.46 -0.09 -5.45
N ASP A 73 -16.24 1.13 -4.95
CA ASP A 73 -15.43 2.16 -5.62
C ASP A 73 -13.95 1.75 -5.73
N LYS A 74 -13.40 1.14 -4.68
CA LYS A 74 -12.05 0.58 -4.69
C LYS A 74 -11.91 -0.53 -5.73
N ASN A 75 -12.85 -1.48 -5.77
CA ASN A 75 -12.84 -2.56 -6.75
C ASN A 75 -12.96 -2.01 -8.17
N ARG A 76 -13.84 -1.03 -8.41
CA ARG A 76 -13.95 -0.34 -9.70
C ARG A 76 -12.63 0.31 -10.12
N GLY A 77 -11.91 0.95 -9.19
CA GLY A 77 -10.58 1.50 -9.43
C GLY A 77 -9.57 0.42 -9.87
N LEU A 78 -9.56 -0.74 -9.19
CA LEU A 78 -8.70 -1.87 -9.55
C LEU A 78 -9.04 -2.43 -10.94
N TYR A 79 -10.33 -2.53 -11.29
CA TYR A 79 -10.76 -2.94 -12.63
C TYR A 79 -10.27 -1.97 -13.71
N LEU A 80 -10.41 -0.66 -13.51
CA LEU A 80 -9.93 0.35 -14.46
C LEU A 80 -8.40 0.33 -14.61
N GLU A 81 -7.66 0.07 -13.54
CA GLU A 81 -6.21 -0.06 -13.60
C GLU A 81 -5.78 -1.34 -14.34
N ALA A 82 -6.48 -2.46 -14.11
CA ALA A 82 -6.27 -3.70 -14.83
C ALA A 82 -6.59 -3.56 -16.33
N GLU A 83 -7.66 -2.85 -16.68
CA GLU A 83 -8.04 -2.55 -18.06
C GLU A 83 -6.99 -1.67 -18.76
N LYS A 84 -6.50 -0.61 -18.10
CA LYS A 84 -5.40 0.21 -18.62
C LYS A 84 -4.14 -0.62 -18.86
N LYS A 85 -3.78 -1.49 -17.92
CA LYS A 85 -2.63 -2.40 -18.07
C LYS A 85 -2.84 -3.33 -19.27
N ALA A 86 -4.01 -3.97 -19.39
CA ALA A 86 -4.36 -4.82 -20.52
C ALA A 86 -4.26 -4.07 -21.86
N SER A 87 -4.85 -2.88 -21.97
CA SER A 87 -4.79 -2.03 -23.16
C SER A 87 -3.34 -1.66 -23.52
N THR A 88 -2.51 -1.29 -22.54
CA THR A 88 -1.10 -0.99 -22.80
C THR A 88 -0.31 -2.22 -23.27
N THR A 89 -0.61 -3.41 -22.75
CA THR A 89 0.00 -4.65 -23.21
C THR A 89 -0.45 -4.99 -24.63
N GLU A 90 -1.72 -4.80 -24.95
CA GLU A 90 -2.27 -5.02 -26.30
C GLU A 90 -1.60 -4.11 -27.33
N ILE A 91 -1.41 -2.81 -27.02
CA ILE A 91 -0.67 -1.87 -27.87
C ILE A 91 0.79 -2.33 -28.05
N ARG A 92 1.46 -2.84 -27.01
CA ARG A 92 2.82 -3.37 -27.13
C ARG A 92 2.88 -4.61 -28.02
N TYR A 93 1.95 -5.54 -27.87
CA TYR A 93 1.85 -6.71 -28.74
C TYR A 93 1.58 -6.33 -30.19
N ALA A 94 0.71 -5.34 -30.44
CA ALA A 94 0.46 -4.82 -31.78
C ALA A 94 1.73 -4.25 -32.42
N LYS A 95 2.47 -3.40 -31.69
CA LYS A 95 3.76 -2.85 -32.15
C LYS A 95 4.81 -3.94 -32.40
N LEU A 96 4.87 -4.95 -31.54
CA LEU A 96 5.80 -6.07 -31.71
C LEU A 96 5.46 -6.89 -32.96
N LYS A 97 4.16 -7.13 -33.21
CA LYS A 97 3.67 -7.80 -34.42
C LYS A 97 4.00 -7.01 -35.68
N GLU A 98 3.86 -5.69 -35.65
CA GLU A 98 4.27 -4.81 -36.75
C GLU A 98 5.77 -4.93 -37.04
N LYS A 99 6.62 -4.88 -36.00
CA LYS A 99 8.07 -5.07 -36.14
C LYS A 99 8.46 -6.46 -36.63
N HIS A 100 7.76 -7.50 -36.18
CA HIS A 100 7.97 -8.84 -36.70
C HIS A 100 7.63 -8.93 -38.19
N ASN A 101 6.54 -8.32 -38.63
CA ASN A 101 6.17 -8.26 -40.04
C ASN A 101 7.17 -7.44 -40.89
N GLU A 102 7.65 -6.30 -40.38
CA GLU A 102 8.73 -5.53 -41.02
C GLU A 102 10.00 -6.38 -41.19
N LEU A 103 10.38 -7.14 -40.16
CA LEU A 103 11.55 -8.01 -40.21
C LEU A 103 11.37 -9.16 -41.22
N ILE A 104 10.18 -9.77 -41.27
CA ILE A 104 9.86 -10.79 -42.28
C ILE A 104 9.98 -10.21 -43.69
N ASN A 105 9.42 -9.02 -43.94
CA ASN A 105 9.46 -8.38 -45.24
C ASN A 105 10.90 -8.03 -45.66
N THR A 106 11.68 -7.44 -44.76
CA THR A 106 13.09 -7.12 -45.03
C THR A 106 13.92 -8.39 -45.26
N HIS A 107 13.67 -9.47 -44.52
CA HIS A 107 14.32 -10.76 -44.76
C HIS A 107 13.97 -11.32 -46.15
N ALA A 108 12.70 -11.27 -46.55
CA ALA A 108 12.27 -11.69 -47.87
C ALA A 108 12.89 -10.84 -49.00
N GLU A 109 13.01 -9.52 -48.81
CA GLU A 109 13.69 -8.62 -49.75
C GLU A 109 15.19 -8.92 -49.86
N LEU A 110 15.87 -9.17 -48.74
CA LEU A 110 17.27 -9.54 -48.72
C LEU A 110 17.52 -10.87 -49.44
N LEU A 111 16.62 -11.85 -49.26
CA LEU A 111 16.69 -13.11 -50.00
C LEU A 111 16.55 -12.90 -51.51
N ARG A 112 15.63 -12.02 -51.95
CA ARG A 112 15.51 -11.67 -53.37
C ARG A 112 16.76 -10.97 -53.89
N LYS A 113 17.27 -9.96 -53.18
CA LYS A 113 18.51 -9.26 -53.57
C LYS A 113 19.70 -10.21 -53.63
N ASN A 114 19.84 -11.12 -52.68
CA ASN A 114 20.92 -12.12 -52.69
C ASN A 114 20.82 -13.04 -53.92
N ALA A 115 19.61 -13.49 -54.27
CA ALA A 115 19.38 -14.27 -55.48
C ALA A 115 19.70 -13.48 -56.76
N ASP A 116 19.35 -12.19 -56.81
CA ASP A 116 19.66 -11.32 -57.95
C ASP A 116 21.17 -11.02 -58.05
N THR A 117 21.86 -10.79 -56.93
CA THR A 117 23.32 -10.63 -56.92
C THR A 117 24.04 -11.91 -57.33
N ALA A 118 23.55 -13.08 -56.93
CA ALA A 118 24.11 -14.36 -57.35
C ALA A 118 23.95 -14.57 -58.87
N LYS A 119 22.81 -14.17 -59.45
CA LYS A 119 22.60 -14.16 -60.91
C LYS A 119 23.51 -13.18 -61.63
N GLN A 120 23.63 -11.95 -61.11
CA GLN A 120 24.55 -10.95 -61.69
C GLN A 120 26.00 -11.43 -61.64
N LEU A 121 26.42 -12.04 -60.53
CA LEU A 121 27.77 -12.59 -60.38
C LEU A 121 28.07 -13.67 -61.42
N THR A 122 27.12 -14.59 -61.65
CA THR A 122 27.25 -15.64 -62.67
C THR A 122 27.31 -15.05 -64.08
N VAL A 123 26.48 -14.07 -64.40
CA VAL A 123 26.54 -13.36 -65.70
C VAL A 123 27.87 -12.62 -65.88
N THR A 124 28.38 -11.96 -64.84
CA THR A 124 29.69 -11.29 -64.91
C THR A 124 30.86 -12.26 -65.03
N GLN A 125 30.80 -13.43 -64.39
CA GLN A 125 31.82 -14.48 -64.56
C GLN A 125 31.83 -14.99 -66.01
N GLN A 126 30.66 -15.26 -66.59
CA GLN A 126 30.54 -15.68 -67.98
C GLN A 126 31.11 -14.63 -68.96
N SER A 127 30.79 -13.34 -68.76
CA SER A 127 31.33 -12.30 -69.63
C SER A 127 32.84 -12.10 -69.43
N GLN A 128 33.36 -12.30 -68.21
CA GLN A 128 34.79 -12.22 -67.94
C GLN A 128 35.57 -13.38 -68.59
N GLU A 129 34.99 -14.59 -68.58
CA GLU A 129 35.53 -15.77 -69.30
C GLU A 129 35.50 -15.55 -70.82
N GLU A 130 34.42 -14.99 -71.38
CA GLU A 130 34.34 -14.63 -72.79
C GLU A 130 35.39 -13.58 -73.19
N VAL A 131 35.57 -12.53 -72.37
CA VAL A 131 36.60 -11.50 -72.58
C VAL A 131 38.00 -12.10 -72.52
N ALA A 132 38.27 -13.02 -71.57
CA ALA A 132 39.55 -13.72 -71.50
C ALA A 132 39.81 -14.55 -72.77
N ARG A 133 38.78 -15.24 -73.26
CA ARG A 133 38.86 -16.04 -74.50
C ARG A 133 39.09 -15.16 -75.74
N VAL A 134 38.39 -14.03 -75.85
CA VAL A 134 38.61 -13.05 -76.93
C VAL A 134 40.01 -12.45 -76.85
N LYS A 135 40.52 -12.19 -75.65
CA LYS A 135 41.87 -11.66 -75.45
C LYS A 135 42.95 -12.66 -75.88
N GLU A 136 42.79 -13.95 -75.57
CA GLU A 136 43.68 -15.01 -76.07
C GLU A 136 43.66 -15.12 -77.59
N GLU A 137 42.47 -15.10 -78.20
CA GLU A 137 42.31 -15.12 -79.65
C GLU A 137 42.98 -13.89 -80.31
N LEU A 138 42.77 -12.69 -79.76
CA LEU A 138 43.37 -11.47 -80.28
C LEU A 138 44.90 -11.49 -80.13
N ALA A 139 45.42 -12.02 -79.01
CA ALA A 139 46.86 -12.17 -78.80
C ALA A 139 47.48 -13.16 -79.81
N PHE A 140 46.78 -14.25 -80.12
CA PHE A 140 47.21 -15.22 -81.14
C PHE A 140 47.25 -14.57 -82.53
N GLN A 141 46.21 -13.82 -82.92
CA GLN A 141 46.19 -13.09 -84.19
C GLN A 141 47.27 -12.01 -84.26
N MET A 142 47.55 -11.31 -83.16
CA MET A 142 48.59 -10.29 -83.12
C MET A 142 50.00 -10.91 -83.27
N GLU A 143 50.25 -12.05 -82.64
CA GLU A 143 51.50 -12.80 -82.77
C GLU A 143 51.69 -13.34 -84.21
N GLN A 144 50.60 -13.81 -84.84
CA GLN A 144 50.62 -14.24 -86.24
C GLN A 144 50.94 -13.07 -87.18
N ALA A 145 50.27 -11.93 -87.03
CA ALA A 145 50.52 -10.72 -87.82
C ALA A 145 51.95 -10.18 -87.61
N LYS A 146 52.48 -10.27 -86.39
CA LYS A 146 53.85 -9.90 -86.06
C LYS A 146 54.85 -10.77 -86.83
N ARG A 147 54.70 -12.09 -86.82
CA ARG A 147 55.56 -13.02 -87.59
C ARG A 147 55.47 -12.79 -89.10
N GLU A 148 54.29 -12.51 -89.61
CA GLU A 148 54.11 -12.13 -91.02
C GLU A 148 54.83 -10.81 -91.37
N SER A 149 54.84 -9.83 -90.45
CA SER A 149 55.58 -8.58 -90.65
C SER A 149 57.09 -8.76 -90.55
N GLU A 150 57.59 -9.59 -89.61
CA GLU A 150 59.01 -9.89 -89.43
C GLU A 150 59.57 -10.63 -90.66
N MET A 151 58.84 -11.60 -91.19
CA MET A 151 59.22 -12.33 -92.41
C MET A 151 59.28 -11.42 -93.64
N LYS A 152 58.34 -10.47 -93.78
CA LYS A 152 58.38 -9.45 -94.85
C LYS A 152 59.57 -8.49 -94.70
N LEU A 153 59.97 -8.19 -93.46
CA LEU A 153 61.10 -7.31 -93.18
C LEU A 153 62.44 -7.98 -93.51
N GLU A 154 62.58 -9.28 -93.20
CA GLU A 154 63.74 -10.10 -93.61
C GLU A 154 63.84 -10.21 -95.15
N ASP A 155 62.72 -10.41 -95.85
CA ASP A 155 62.67 -10.42 -97.31
C ASP A 155 63.10 -9.07 -97.92
N GLN A 156 62.66 -7.95 -97.34
CA GLN A 156 63.07 -6.61 -97.76
C GLN A 156 64.56 -6.34 -97.46
N MET A 157 65.09 -6.85 -96.34
CA MET A 157 66.51 -6.74 -96.02
C MET A 157 67.40 -7.52 -97.00
N LEU A 158 66.98 -8.71 -97.43
CA LEU A 158 67.70 -9.48 -98.46
C LEU A 158 67.74 -8.75 -99.81
N GLN A 159 66.66 -8.06 -100.20
CA GLN A 159 66.62 -7.24 -101.40
C GLN A 159 67.56 -6.01 -101.32
N VAL A 160 67.65 -5.38 -100.14
CA VAL A 160 68.56 -4.25 -99.90
C VAL A 160 70.03 -4.71 -99.94
N GLU A 161 70.34 -5.89 -99.42
CA GLU A 161 71.71 -6.43 -99.41
C GLU A 161 72.16 -6.91 -100.80
N GLN A 162 71.22 -7.38 -101.63
CA GLN A 162 71.45 -7.70 -103.04
C GLN A 162 71.70 -6.44 -103.89
N MET A 163 70.97 -5.35 -103.63
CA MET A 163 71.18 -4.05 -104.28
C MET A 163 72.50 -3.39 -103.86
N LYS A 164 72.96 -3.62 -102.63
CA LYS A 164 74.25 -3.12 -102.11
C LYS A 164 75.45 -3.78 -102.79
N ARG A 165 75.40 -5.10 -103.06
CA ARG A 165 76.46 -5.83 -103.79
C ARG A 165 76.54 -5.51 -105.29
N GLN A 166 75.47 -4.95 -105.88
CA GLN A 166 75.47 -4.46 -107.26
C GLN A 166 75.98 -3.02 -107.39
N LEU A 167 75.97 -2.24 -106.29
CA LEU A 167 76.46 -0.86 -106.26
C LEU A 167 78.00 -0.78 -106.07
N ASP A 168 78.59 -1.72 -105.34
CA ASP A 168 80.05 -1.76 -105.09
C ASP A 168 80.88 -2.30 -106.29
N SER A 169 80.28 -3.03 -107.24
CA SER A 169 80.97 -3.51 -108.46
C SER A 169 80.89 -2.53 -109.64
N LYS A 170 80.11 -1.44 -109.51
CA LYS A 170 79.96 -0.39 -110.53
C LYS A 170 80.58 0.97 -110.12
N ALA A 171 81.33 1.02 -109.02
CA ALA A 171 82.00 2.22 -108.51
C ALA A 171 83.47 2.40 -108.96
N GLY A 172 83.98 1.57 -109.87
CA GLY A 172 85.37 1.63 -110.39
C GLY A 172 85.51 2.01 -111.88
N GLU A 173 84.43 2.04 -112.65
CA GLU A 173 84.46 2.33 -114.09
C GLU A 173 83.45 3.42 -114.45
N LEU A 174 83.67 4.66 -114.00
CA LEU A 174 83.07 5.87 -114.58
C LEU A 174 83.68 7.16 -114.00
N THR A 175 85.01 7.21 -113.92
CA THR A 175 85.78 8.45 -113.68
C THR A 175 86.70 8.73 -114.87
N GLN A 176 86.11 9.12 -116.00
CA GLN A 176 86.58 10.20 -116.88
C GLN A 176 85.75 10.21 -118.16
N LEU A 177 85.00 11.32 -118.33
CA LEU A 177 84.73 12.05 -119.57
C LEU A 177 84.05 11.23 -120.71
N GLN A 178 82.91 11.64 -121.26
CA GLN A 178 82.55 13.02 -121.53
C GLN A 178 81.15 13.09 -122.18
N GLN A 179 80.39 14.11 -121.75
CA GLN A 179 79.50 14.92 -122.58
C GLN A 179 78.53 14.20 -123.55
N SER A 180 77.25 14.23 -123.17
CA SER A 180 76.24 14.85 -124.04
C SER A 180 75.10 15.44 -123.22
N LEU A 181 75.18 16.75 -123.14
CA LEU A 181 74.14 17.73 -122.88
C LEU A 181 72.78 17.38 -123.53
N SER A 182 71.71 17.30 -122.73
CA SER A 182 70.50 18.13 -122.95
C SER A 182 69.42 17.97 -121.85
N HIS A 183 69.03 19.13 -121.29
CA HIS A 183 67.75 19.47 -120.61
C HIS A 183 67.50 18.85 -119.22
N SER A 184 66.98 19.54 -118.18
CA SER A 184 66.49 20.91 -118.03
C SER A 184 66.65 21.33 -116.55
N LYS A 185 67.05 22.58 -116.34
CA LYS A 185 66.95 23.33 -115.08
C LYS A 185 65.47 23.64 -114.75
N GLN A 186 65.00 23.93 -113.52
CA GLN A 186 65.57 23.91 -112.16
C GLN A 186 64.49 24.44 -111.18
N VAL A 187 64.41 23.84 -109.98
CA VAL A 187 64.04 24.39 -108.65
C VAL A 187 62.86 25.40 -108.60
N GLY A 188 61.73 24.89 -108.12
CA GLY A 188 60.53 25.68 -107.77
C GLY A 188 59.45 24.86 -107.04
N SER A 189 59.46 23.53 -107.14
CA SER A 189 58.42 22.65 -106.59
C SER A 189 58.69 22.12 -105.17
N ASP A 190 59.95 22.08 -104.71
CA ASP A 190 60.29 21.46 -103.41
C ASP A 190 60.25 22.43 -102.22
N LEU A 191 60.42 23.73 -102.45
CA LEU A 191 60.24 24.76 -101.42
C LEU A 191 58.77 25.19 -101.27
N ASN A 192 57.97 25.14 -102.34
CA ASN A 192 56.54 25.43 -102.28
C ASN A 192 55.77 24.31 -101.58
N SER A 193 56.12 23.04 -101.84
CA SER A 193 55.50 21.89 -101.15
C SER A 193 55.87 21.81 -99.66
N GLN A 194 57.10 22.19 -99.28
CA GLN A 194 57.49 22.30 -97.86
C GLN A 194 56.87 23.50 -97.17
N LEU A 195 56.73 24.65 -97.85
CA LEU A 195 56.05 25.81 -97.30
C LEU A 195 54.55 25.54 -97.13
N ASP A 196 53.90 24.90 -98.10
CA ASP A 196 52.49 24.49 -98.04
C ASP A 196 52.25 23.44 -96.95
N ALA A 197 53.18 22.48 -96.77
CA ALA A 197 53.11 21.49 -95.69
C ALA A 197 53.26 22.14 -94.30
N LEU A 198 54.21 23.07 -94.12
CA LEU A 198 54.39 23.82 -92.87
C LEU A 198 53.23 24.79 -92.61
N GLN A 199 52.63 25.36 -93.66
CA GLN A 199 51.43 26.20 -93.57
C GLN A 199 50.22 25.38 -93.11
N ALA A 200 50.04 24.17 -93.66
CA ALA A 200 49.01 23.22 -93.25
C ALA A 200 49.23 22.69 -91.82
N GLU A 201 50.48 22.44 -91.42
CA GLU A 201 50.84 22.06 -90.04
C GLU A 201 50.57 23.22 -89.06
N LYS A 202 50.88 24.46 -89.44
CA LYS A 202 50.56 25.66 -88.66
C LYS A 202 49.06 25.89 -88.51
N GLU A 203 48.28 25.63 -89.56
CA GLU A 203 46.82 25.75 -89.52
C GLU A 203 46.17 24.64 -88.67
N THR A 204 46.67 23.41 -88.76
CA THR A 204 46.21 22.30 -87.91
C THR A 204 46.58 22.51 -86.45
N LEU A 205 47.80 22.98 -86.15
CA LEU A 205 48.21 23.36 -84.79
C LEU A 205 47.38 24.54 -84.25
N ARG A 206 47.07 25.56 -85.07
CA ARG A 206 46.16 26.65 -84.66
C ARG A 206 44.76 26.16 -84.34
N LYS A 207 44.22 25.23 -85.13
CA LYS A 207 42.91 24.61 -84.84
C LYS A 207 42.97 23.83 -83.53
N LEU A 208 44.02 23.04 -83.31
CA LEU A 208 44.21 22.26 -82.09
C LEU A 208 44.38 23.15 -80.85
N VAL A 209 45.11 24.27 -80.98
CA VAL A 209 45.26 25.27 -79.91
C VAL A 209 43.93 25.94 -79.60
N ASN A 210 43.16 26.35 -80.62
CA ASN A 210 41.83 26.94 -80.40
C ASN A 210 40.87 25.93 -79.76
N GLU A 211 40.89 24.66 -80.18
CA GLU A 211 40.10 23.59 -79.56
C GLU A 211 40.49 23.40 -78.10
N LYS A 212 41.79 23.39 -77.79
CA LYS A 212 42.28 23.30 -76.40
C LYS A 212 41.95 24.54 -75.58
N GLU A 213 42.00 25.74 -76.15
CA GLU A 213 41.57 26.98 -75.47
C GLU A 213 40.07 26.95 -75.15
N CYS A 214 39.23 26.47 -76.08
CA CYS A 214 37.79 26.27 -75.85
C CYS A 214 37.52 25.23 -74.75
N GLU A 215 38.24 24.10 -74.75
CA GLU A 215 38.16 23.09 -73.68
C GLU A 215 38.60 23.67 -72.32
N LEU A 216 39.64 24.51 -72.31
CA LEU A 216 40.16 25.16 -71.09
C LEU A 216 39.15 26.18 -70.52
N ILE A 217 38.47 26.94 -71.37
CA ILE A 217 37.40 27.86 -70.96
C ILE A 217 36.20 27.07 -70.41
N SER A 218 35.80 25.98 -71.09
CA SER A 218 34.71 25.10 -70.65
C SER A 218 35.01 24.46 -69.28
N THR A 219 36.21 23.90 -69.11
CA THR A 219 36.65 23.31 -67.84
C THR A 219 36.76 24.34 -66.71
N LYS A 220 37.23 25.56 -66.99
CA LYS A 220 37.20 26.67 -66.02
C LYS A 220 35.77 27.04 -65.60
N GLY A 221 34.83 27.10 -66.55
CA GLY A 221 33.41 27.35 -66.25
C GLY A 221 32.82 26.25 -65.35
N LEU A 222 33.11 24.98 -65.64
CA LEU A 222 32.67 23.85 -64.81
C LEU A 222 33.30 23.88 -63.40
N ILE A 223 34.58 24.27 -63.28
CA ILE A 223 35.23 24.42 -61.97
C ILE A 223 34.54 25.51 -61.14
N GLN A 224 34.28 26.69 -61.72
CA GLN A 224 33.59 27.79 -61.03
C GLN A 224 32.17 27.38 -60.59
N GLU A 225 31.43 26.65 -61.42
CA GLU A 225 30.11 26.13 -61.07
C GLU A 225 30.19 25.14 -59.90
N LYS A 226 31.17 24.23 -59.92
CA LYS A 226 31.38 23.26 -58.83
C LYS A 226 31.83 23.92 -57.53
N GLU A 227 32.69 24.94 -57.60
CA GLU A 227 33.11 25.74 -56.44
C GLU A 227 31.92 26.48 -55.81
N LEU A 228 31.03 27.06 -56.63
CA LEU A 228 29.82 27.73 -56.15
C LEU A 228 28.87 26.73 -55.46
N LEU A 229 28.62 25.57 -56.07
CA LEU A 229 27.78 24.52 -55.49
C LEU A 229 28.37 23.98 -54.18
N LEU A 230 29.69 23.79 -54.13
CA LEU A 230 30.38 23.37 -52.91
C LEU A 230 30.25 24.43 -51.81
N SER A 231 30.45 25.71 -52.14
CA SER A 231 30.25 26.82 -51.20
C SER A 231 28.82 26.84 -50.65
N GLN A 232 27.80 26.70 -51.51
CA GLN A 232 26.40 26.64 -51.10
C GLN A 232 26.11 25.43 -50.19
N GLU A 233 26.66 24.26 -50.48
CA GLU A 233 26.52 23.08 -49.61
C GLU A 233 27.24 23.24 -48.27
N THR A 234 28.43 23.85 -48.25
CA THR A 234 29.13 24.14 -46.99
C THR A 234 28.36 25.13 -46.12
N GLU A 235 27.75 26.16 -46.71
CA GLU A 235 26.92 27.13 -45.98
C GLU A 235 25.63 26.47 -45.45
N LYS A 236 24.97 25.62 -46.26
CA LYS A 236 23.80 24.84 -45.81
C LYS A 236 24.15 23.89 -44.66
N ARG A 237 25.31 23.23 -44.72
CA ARG A 237 25.81 22.37 -43.64
C ARG A 237 26.10 23.18 -42.38
N ALA A 238 26.75 24.35 -42.51
CA ALA A 238 27.02 25.25 -41.39
C ALA A 238 25.73 25.70 -40.69
N LYS A 239 24.71 26.12 -41.46
CA LYS A 239 23.38 26.50 -40.93
C LYS A 239 22.72 25.34 -40.17
N LYS A 240 22.73 24.13 -40.73
CA LYS A 240 22.18 22.93 -40.07
C LYS A 240 22.93 22.60 -38.77
N VAL A 241 24.26 22.70 -38.77
CA VAL A 241 25.09 22.46 -37.56
C VAL A 241 24.74 23.46 -36.47
N GLN A 242 24.59 24.75 -36.84
CA GLN A 242 24.18 25.80 -35.90
C GLN A 242 22.78 25.53 -35.32
N GLU A 243 21.78 25.22 -36.15
CA GLU A 243 20.42 24.89 -35.69
C GLU A 243 20.42 23.68 -34.73
N PHE A 244 21.24 22.65 -35.01
CA PHE A 244 21.35 21.50 -34.12
C PHE A 244 22.06 21.85 -32.81
N GLN A 245 23.07 22.73 -32.84
CA GLN A 245 23.73 23.22 -31.63
C GLN A 245 22.78 24.04 -30.74
N GLU A 246 21.98 24.93 -31.32
CA GLU A 246 20.96 25.70 -30.60
C GLU A 246 19.93 24.76 -29.93
N LYS A 247 19.37 23.81 -30.70
CA LYS A 247 18.44 22.80 -30.15
C LYS A 247 19.07 21.93 -29.06
N LEU A 248 20.35 21.60 -29.18
CA LEU A 248 21.06 20.82 -28.17
C LEU A 248 21.22 21.61 -26.86
N VAL A 249 21.55 22.90 -26.95
CA VAL A 249 21.67 23.79 -25.78
C VAL A 249 20.30 23.97 -25.12
N GLU A 250 19.25 24.24 -25.88
CA GLU A 250 17.87 24.32 -25.36
C GLU A 250 17.43 23.03 -24.66
N LYS A 251 17.71 21.87 -25.26
CA LYS A 251 17.37 20.59 -24.65
C LYS A 251 18.14 20.35 -23.35
N LYS A 252 19.42 20.73 -23.29
CA LYS A 252 20.25 20.62 -22.08
C LYS A 252 19.75 21.52 -20.96
N THR A 253 19.41 22.79 -21.25
CA THR A 253 18.86 23.70 -20.25
C THR A 253 17.49 23.25 -19.77
N HIS A 254 16.65 22.73 -20.67
CA HIS A 254 15.36 22.15 -20.31
C HIS A 254 15.51 20.92 -19.40
N GLU A 255 16.44 20.01 -19.68
CA GLU A 255 16.71 18.84 -18.84
C GLU A 255 17.22 19.24 -17.46
N GLN A 256 18.13 20.21 -17.37
CA GLN A 256 18.59 20.77 -16.09
C GLN A 256 17.44 21.40 -15.28
N HIS A 257 16.55 22.14 -15.94
CA HIS A 257 15.36 22.71 -15.31
C HIS A 257 14.42 21.63 -14.77
N LEU A 258 14.17 20.56 -15.54
CA LEU A 258 13.34 19.43 -15.10
C LEU A 258 13.97 18.70 -13.91
N GLN A 259 15.29 18.50 -13.91
CA GLN A 259 16.01 17.90 -12.78
C GLN A 259 15.88 18.76 -11.51
N GLN A 260 16.06 20.07 -11.62
CA GLN A 260 15.90 20.98 -10.48
C GLN A 260 14.45 21.00 -9.97
N LYS A 261 13.47 21.03 -10.88
CA LYS A 261 12.05 20.98 -10.53
C LYS A 261 11.69 19.68 -9.81
N LEU A 262 12.21 18.54 -10.25
CA LEU A 262 12.03 17.25 -9.58
C LEU A 262 12.54 17.31 -8.13
N LEU A 263 13.74 17.86 -7.91
CA LEU A 263 14.30 17.98 -6.56
C LEU A 263 13.46 18.89 -5.66
N ASP A 264 12.94 19.99 -6.20
CA ASP A 264 12.09 20.92 -5.44
C ASP A 264 10.71 20.33 -5.15
N ASP A 265 10.11 19.59 -6.09
CA ASP A 265 8.84 18.89 -5.88
C ASP A 265 8.99 17.76 -4.85
N GLN A 266 10.08 16.99 -4.89
CA GLN A 266 10.39 15.95 -3.89
C GLN A 266 10.55 16.55 -2.49
N PHE A 267 11.28 17.66 -2.37
CA PHE A 267 11.43 18.36 -1.10
C PHE A 267 10.09 18.95 -0.60
N ARG A 268 9.24 19.44 -1.51
CA ARG A 268 7.91 19.96 -1.16
C ARG A 268 7.00 18.86 -0.60
N ILE A 269 7.03 17.65 -1.16
CA ILE A 269 6.28 16.49 -0.63
C ILE A 269 6.77 16.13 0.77
N LEU A 270 8.09 16.13 0.98
CA LEU A 270 8.69 15.91 2.30
C LEU A 270 8.20 16.96 3.31
N GLN A 271 8.25 18.25 2.96
CA GLN A 271 7.75 19.33 3.82
C GLN A 271 6.25 19.20 4.13
N GLY A 272 5.43 18.78 3.17
CA GLY A 272 4.01 18.51 3.39
C GLY A 272 3.79 17.37 4.39
N THR A 273 4.57 16.30 4.26
CA THR A 273 4.51 15.14 5.18
C THR A 273 4.96 15.50 6.59
N ILE A 274 6.03 16.31 6.70
CA ILE A 274 6.52 16.80 8.00
C ILE A 274 5.46 17.64 8.71
N LYS A 275 4.79 18.54 8.01
CA LYS A 275 3.70 19.36 8.59
C LYS A 275 2.54 18.50 9.11
N GLU A 276 2.18 17.45 8.38
CA GLU A 276 1.14 16.52 8.83
C GLU A 276 1.60 15.72 10.05
N ALA A 277 2.85 15.23 10.05
CA ALA A 277 3.45 14.54 11.18
C ALA A 277 3.47 15.41 12.45
N GLU A 278 3.81 16.70 12.32
CA GLU A 278 3.75 17.67 13.42
C GLU A 278 2.34 17.86 13.93
N SER A 279 1.35 18.00 13.04
CA SER A 279 -0.07 18.13 13.41
C SER A 279 -0.53 16.94 14.26
N ILE A 280 -0.20 15.71 13.83
CA ILE A 280 -0.55 14.47 14.53
C ILE A 280 0.09 14.42 15.93
N ILE A 281 1.37 14.74 16.04
CA ILE A 281 2.08 14.71 17.34
C ILE A 281 1.59 15.84 18.25
N GLN A 282 1.35 17.03 17.71
CA GLN A 282 0.84 18.16 18.47
C GLN A 282 -0.57 17.88 19.03
N ASP A 283 -1.43 17.19 18.26
CA ASP A 283 -2.74 16.72 18.73
C ASP A 283 -2.62 15.64 19.81
N ALA A 284 -1.62 14.76 19.74
CA ALA A 284 -1.37 13.80 20.81
C ALA A 284 -0.89 14.46 22.10
N VAL A 285 -0.03 15.49 21.99
CA VAL A 285 0.48 16.25 23.13
C VAL A 285 -0.63 17.09 23.76
N SER A 286 -1.52 17.70 22.98
CA SER A 286 -2.63 18.50 23.52
C SER A 286 -3.63 17.66 24.32
N LYS A 287 -3.80 16.37 23.96
CA LYS A 287 -4.62 15.42 24.73
C LYS A 287 -4.10 15.13 26.14
N LEU A 288 -2.82 15.36 26.41
CA LEU A 288 -2.27 15.22 27.76
C LEU A 288 -2.95 16.17 28.76
N ASP A 289 -3.44 17.30 28.27
CA ASP A 289 -4.09 18.35 29.07
C ASP A 289 -5.63 18.34 28.92
N ASP A 290 -6.20 17.43 28.12
CA ASP A 290 -7.64 17.35 27.88
C ASP A 290 -8.37 16.64 29.04
N PRO A 291 -9.32 17.31 29.74
CA PRO A 291 -10.10 16.70 30.81
C PRO A 291 -10.90 15.46 30.40
N LEU A 292 -11.27 15.33 29.12
CA LEU A 292 -11.97 14.14 28.61
C LEU A 292 -11.03 12.95 28.47
N HIS A 293 -9.75 13.21 28.19
CA HIS A 293 -8.72 12.19 28.03
C HIS A 293 -8.27 11.59 29.38
N ILE A 294 -8.46 12.31 30.49
CA ILE A 294 -8.18 11.82 31.87
C ILE A 294 -8.97 10.54 32.21
N ARG A 295 -10.10 10.30 31.54
CA ARG A 295 -10.93 9.10 31.76
C ARG A 295 -10.44 7.88 30.98
N CYS A 296 -9.51 8.06 30.03
CA CYS A 296 -8.91 6.96 29.28
C CYS A 296 -7.91 6.21 30.16
N THR A 297 -7.93 4.89 30.10
CA THR A 297 -6.99 4.04 30.85
C THR A 297 -6.30 3.06 29.91
N SER A 298 -5.03 2.75 30.18
CA SER A 298 -4.24 1.83 29.36
C SER A 298 -3.31 0.99 30.24
N SER A 299 -3.12 -0.29 29.90
CA SER A 299 -2.28 -1.18 30.69
C SER A 299 -0.78 -0.92 30.44
N PRO A 300 0.08 -1.12 31.44
CA PRO A 300 1.53 -1.03 31.27
C PRO A 300 2.06 -1.90 30.13
N ASP A 301 1.51 -3.11 29.96
CA ASP A 301 1.87 -4.01 28.84
C ASP A 301 1.55 -3.45 27.47
N TYR A 302 0.39 -2.79 27.34
CA TYR A 302 0.01 -2.17 26.08
C TYR A 302 0.89 -0.97 25.79
N LEU A 303 1.19 -0.13 26.79
CA LEU A 303 2.16 0.97 26.67
C LEU A 303 3.53 0.47 26.21
N VAL A 304 4.06 -0.59 26.82
CA VAL A 304 5.37 -1.18 26.44
C VAL A 304 5.36 -1.65 24.99
N SER A 305 4.27 -2.28 24.54
CA SER A 305 4.11 -2.69 23.14
C SER A 305 4.11 -1.50 22.17
N ARG A 306 3.42 -0.40 22.54
CA ARG A 306 3.33 0.80 21.69
C ARG A 306 4.62 1.60 21.65
N THR A 307 5.29 1.76 22.77
CA THR A 307 6.60 2.42 22.85
C THR A 307 7.68 1.62 22.12
N GLN A 308 7.64 0.28 22.16
CA GLN A 308 8.51 -0.57 21.34
C GLN A 308 8.29 -0.36 19.84
N ALA A 309 7.03 -0.37 19.38
CA ALA A 309 6.71 -0.12 17.98
C ALA A 309 7.16 1.29 17.53
N ALA A 310 6.99 2.30 18.39
CA ALA A 310 7.47 3.65 18.13
C ALA A 310 9.01 3.70 18.05
N LEU A 311 9.75 3.00 18.93
CA LEU A 311 11.21 2.88 18.85
C LEU A 311 11.68 2.25 17.54
N GLU A 312 11.00 1.21 17.07
CA GLU A 312 11.31 0.58 15.77
C GLU A 312 11.07 1.54 14.60
N SER A 313 10.03 2.37 14.68
CA SER A 313 9.74 3.39 13.66
C SER A 313 10.83 4.48 13.59
N VAL A 314 11.49 4.79 14.71
CA VAL A 314 12.64 5.71 14.73
C VAL A 314 13.82 5.13 13.93
N ASN A 315 14.06 3.81 14.00
CA ASN A 315 15.10 3.18 13.19
C ASN A 315 14.78 3.25 11.68
N ALA A 316 13.51 3.07 11.32
CA ALA A 316 13.06 3.23 9.95
C ALA A 316 13.20 4.69 9.48
N LEU A 317 12.87 5.65 10.34
CA LEU A 317 13.02 7.09 10.10
C LEU A 317 14.48 7.48 9.86
N GLU A 318 15.40 7.00 10.70
CA GLU A 318 16.84 7.26 10.55
C GLU A 318 17.39 6.66 9.23
N LYS A 319 16.97 5.44 8.88
CA LYS A 319 17.35 4.79 7.62
C LYS A 319 16.80 5.56 6.41
N GLY A 320 15.53 5.94 6.46
CA GLY A 320 14.87 6.75 5.42
C GLY A 320 15.55 8.11 5.25
N HIS A 321 15.92 8.75 6.36
CA HIS A 321 16.61 10.03 6.36
C HIS A 321 18.00 9.92 5.70
N LYS A 322 18.81 8.94 6.12
CA LYS A 322 20.12 8.66 5.50
C LYS A 322 20.00 8.38 4.01
N HIS A 323 19.00 7.60 3.60
CA HIS A 323 18.77 7.31 2.18
C HIS A 323 18.42 8.57 1.38
N TYR A 324 17.53 9.41 1.89
CA TYR A 324 17.17 10.68 1.25
C TYR A 324 18.38 11.60 1.11
N LEU A 325 19.26 11.68 2.12
CA LEU A 325 20.49 12.46 2.03
C LEU A 325 21.43 11.99 0.91
N THR A 326 21.44 10.68 0.61
CA THR A 326 22.23 10.13 -0.51
C THR A 326 21.58 10.35 -1.87
N ASN A 327 20.25 10.40 -1.93
CA ASN A 327 19.48 10.62 -3.17
C ASN A 327 18.26 11.51 -2.92
N MET A 328 18.47 12.83 -3.06
CA MET A 328 17.42 13.84 -2.84
C MET A 328 16.27 13.79 -3.86
N ALA A 329 16.42 13.01 -4.94
CA ALA A 329 15.38 12.82 -5.94
C ALA A 329 14.34 11.75 -5.53
N ASP A 330 14.56 11.03 -4.43
CA ASP A 330 13.63 10.01 -3.93
C ASP A 330 13.31 10.22 -2.44
N ALA A 331 12.22 10.95 -2.16
CA ALA A 331 11.73 11.15 -0.80
C ALA A 331 10.86 9.99 -0.28
N THR A 332 10.54 8.99 -1.11
CA THR A 332 9.48 8.00 -0.84
C THR A 332 9.71 7.24 0.48
N GLY A 333 10.94 6.76 0.69
CA GLY A 333 11.28 6.00 1.91
C GLY A 333 11.20 6.84 3.18
N LEU A 334 11.63 8.10 3.13
CA LEU A 334 11.57 9.02 4.26
C LEU A 334 10.13 9.44 4.56
N VAL A 335 9.33 9.73 3.52
CA VAL A 335 7.91 10.08 3.65
C VAL A 335 7.11 8.96 4.32
N ALA A 336 7.31 7.71 3.88
CA ALA A 336 6.65 6.56 4.50
C ALA A 336 7.06 6.38 5.96
N ALA A 337 8.35 6.52 6.26
CA ALA A 337 8.87 6.40 7.61
C ALA A 337 8.36 7.52 8.55
N LEU A 338 8.26 8.76 8.04
CA LEU A 338 7.71 9.91 8.78
C LEU A 338 6.24 9.72 9.14
N ALA A 339 5.42 9.26 8.19
CA ALA A 339 4.01 8.98 8.45
C ALA A 339 3.83 7.88 9.50
N GLN A 340 4.59 6.78 9.39
CA GLN A 340 4.55 5.70 10.36
C GLN A 340 5.02 6.15 11.76
N PHE A 341 6.12 6.91 11.80
CA PHE A 341 6.66 7.48 13.04
C PHE A 341 5.65 8.39 13.73
N ALA A 342 5.03 9.32 13.01
CA ALA A 342 4.06 10.26 13.57
C ALA A 342 2.89 9.54 14.26
N HIS A 343 2.32 8.53 13.58
CA HIS A 343 1.24 7.74 14.14
C HIS A 343 1.65 6.94 15.37
N LEU A 344 2.79 6.23 15.32
CA LEU A 344 3.23 5.39 16.44
C LEU A 344 3.70 6.22 17.64
N MET A 345 4.35 7.36 17.40
CA MET A 345 4.70 8.32 18.44
C MET A 345 3.45 8.86 19.13
N ALA A 346 2.46 9.34 18.36
CA ALA A 346 1.21 9.85 18.89
C ALA A 346 0.47 8.79 19.71
N ASP A 347 0.41 7.55 19.23
CA ASP A 347 -0.18 6.41 19.94
C ASP A 347 0.58 6.13 21.26
N ALA A 348 1.91 6.17 21.26
CA ALA A 348 2.71 6.00 22.47
C ALA A 348 2.49 7.12 23.50
N ILE A 349 2.40 8.38 23.08
CA ILE A 349 2.13 9.54 23.95
C ILE A 349 0.75 9.43 24.60
N VAL A 350 -0.28 9.15 23.80
CA VAL A 350 -1.67 8.98 24.25
C VAL A 350 -1.79 7.83 25.25
N ASN A 351 -1.19 6.67 24.94
CA ASN A 351 -1.22 5.52 25.84
C ASN A 351 -0.38 5.75 27.10
N GLY A 352 0.73 6.49 27.02
CA GLY A 352 1.54 6.83 28.19
C GLY A 352 0.75 7.68 29.20
N SER A 353 -0.02 8.64 28.70
CA SER A 353 -0.97 9.41 29.51
C SER A 353 -2.08 8.53 30.09
N ALA A 354 -2.73 7.72 29.26
CA ALA A 354 -3.78 6.82 29.74
C ALA A 354 -3.27 5.81 30.81
N THR A 355 -2.01 5.37 30.71
CA THR A 355 -1.37 4.53 31.74
C THR A 355 -1.05 5.31 33.01
N SER A 356 -0.68 6.59 32.92
CA SER A 356 -0.42 7.41 34.11
C SER A 356 -1.63 7.55 35.04
N HIS A 357 -2.86 7.50 34.51
CA HIS A 357 -4.08 7.59 35.31
C HIS A 357 -4.30 6.39 36.24
N LEU A 358 -3.66 5.25 35.95
CA LEU A 358 -3.71 4.04 36.77
C LEU A 358 -2.39 3.79 37.54
N ALA A 359 -1.36 4.60 37.29
CA ALA A 359 -0.05 4.45 37.90
C ALA A 359 -0.01 5.09 39.31
N PRO A 360 0.89 4.62 40.21
CA PRO A 360 1.18 5.35 41.45
C PRO A 360 1.64 6.78 41.14
N THR A 361 1.32 7.74 42.00
CA THR A 361 1.55 9.19 41.78
C THR A 361 2.99 9.48 41.30
N ASP A 362 4.00 8.88 41.94
CA ASP A 362 5.41 9.04 41.57
C ASP A 362 5.75 8.59 40.14
N HIS A 363 5.04 7.60 39.60
CA HIS A 363 5.23 7.11 38.22
C HIS A 363 4.31 7.83 37.24
N ALA A 364 3.13 8.27 37.68
CA ALA A 364 2.18 9.02 36.88
C ALA A 364 2.78 10.35 36.40
N ASP A 365 3.44 11.10 37.29
CA ASP A 365 4.11 12.36 36.96
C ASP A 365 5.26 12.15 35.98
N LYS A 366 6.11 11.14 36.22
CA LYS A 366 7.23 10.77 35.33
C LYS A 366 6.76 10.33 33.95
N LEU A 367 5.67 9.57 33.86
CA LEU A 367 5.08 9.16 32.59
C LEU A 367 4.57 10.38 31.81
N THR A 368 3.86 11.28 32.48
CA THR A 368 3.32 12.49 31.86
C THR A 368 4.43 13.41 31.35
N GLU A 369 5.47 13.63 32.16
CA GLU A 369 6.67 14.39 31.76
C GLU A 369 7.37 13.72 30.57
N SER A 370 7.61 12.41 30.63
CA SER A 370 8.25 11.67 29.53
C SER A 370 7.41 11.71 28.24
N CYS A 371 6.08 11.73 28.33
CA CYS A 371 5.19 11.93 27.18
C CYS A 371 5.36 13.33 26.56
N ARG A 372 5.46 14.38 27.38
CA ARG A 372 5.72 15.74 26.90
C ARG A 372 7.10 15.85 26.25
N ASP A 373 8.12 15.25 26.87
CA ASP A 373 9.48 15.19 26.33
C ASP A 373 9.52 14.48 24.97
N CYS A 374 8.81 13.35 24.83
CA CYS A 374 8.67 12.65 23.55
C CYS A 374 8.04 13.56 22.49
N GLY A 375 6.97 14.28 22.83
CA GLY A 375 6.35 15.25 21.94
C GLY A 375 7.30 16.37 21.51
N HIS A 376 7.96 17.02 22.47
CA HIS A 376 8.86 18.15 22.23
C HIS A 376 10.04 17.75 21.34
N HIS A 377 10.78 16.70 21.69
CA HIS A 377 11.95 16.26 20.92
C HIS A 377 11.57 15.75 19.52
N SER A 378 10.35 15.21 19.36
CA SER A 378 9.84 14.83 18.04
C SER A 378 9.56 16.05 17.18
N LEU A 379 8.91 17.07 17.73
CA LEU A 379 8.63 18.33 17.01
C LEU A 379 9.93 19.08 16.66
N ASP A 380 10.91 19.11 17.56
CA ASP A 380 12.23 19.70 17.29
C ASP A 380 12.94 18.99 16.13
N TYR A 381 12.94 17.66 16.13
CA TYR A 381 13.51 16.87 15.05
C TYR A 381 12.79 17.13 13.71
N LEU A 382 11.46 17.11 13.72
CA LEU A 382 10.65 17.39 12.53
C LEU A 382 10.91 18.81 11.98
N ASN A 383 11.06 19.80 12.87
CA ASN A 383 11.35 21.17 12.48
C ASN A 383 12.73 21.28 11.79
N LYS A 384 13.75 20.55 12.26
CA LYS A 384 15.06 20.49 11.60
C LYS A 384 15.01 19.88 10.19
N LEU A 385 14.02 19.03 9.89
CA LEU A 385 13.85 18.46 8.55
C LEU A 385 13.18 19.41 7.54
N LYS A 386 12.62 20.55 7.99
CA LYS A 386 11.91 21.50 7.12
C LYS A 386 12.82 22.34 6.23
N ASP A 387 14.07 22.56 6.66
CA ASP A 387 15.03 23.38 5.94
C ASP A 387 16.18 22.54 5.38
N LYS A 388 16.56 22.79 4.12
CA LYS A 388 17.62 22.04 3.42
C LYS A 388 18.98 22.12 4.13
N GLN A 389 19.22 23.17 4.92
CA GLN A 389 20.47 23.39 5.66
C GLN A 389 20.52 22.54 6.93
N SER A 390 19.47 22.60 7.76
CA SER A 390 19.38 21.84 9.01
C SER A 390 19.10 20.36 8.81
N LEU A 391 18.55 19.97 7.64
CA LEU A 391 18.27 18.57 7.28
C LEU A 391 19.50 17.67 7.51
N ARG A 392 20.70 18.12 7.15
CA ARG A 392 21.94 17.33 7.27
C ARG A 392 22.39 17.11 8.72
N GLU A 393 21.96 17.96 9.63
CA GLU A 393 22.35 17.97 11.05
C GLU A 393 21.26 17.39 11.95
N ALA A 394 20.12 16.99 11.38
CA ALA A 394 19.01 16.43 12.13
C ALA A 394 19.32 15.01 12.62
N ASP A 395 19.43 14.85 13.94
CA ASP A 395 19.71 13.57 14.61
C ASP A 395 18.51 13.13 15.48
N PRO A 396 18.00 11.89 15.31
CA PRO A 396 16.95 11.32 16.16
C PRO A 396 17.47 10.70 17.48
N ALA A 397 18.68 11.02 17.95
CA ALA A 397 19.21 10.49 19.21
C ALA A 397 18.39 10.90 20.45
N ASP A 398 18.03 12.18 20.56
CA ASP A 398 17.32 12.69 21.74
C ASP A 398 15.90 12.10 21.84
N LEU A 399 15.17 12.05 20.72
CA LEU A 399 13.85 11.44 20.67
C LEU A 399 13.88 9.93 20.96
N ARG A 400 14.95 9.23 20.58
CA ARG A 400 15.14 7.81 20.92
C ARG A 400 15.33 7.64 22.43
N THR A 401 16.10 8.52 23.04
CA THR A 401 16.39 8.48 24.48
C THR A 401 15.12 8.72 25.32
N THR A 402 14.29 9.69 24.93
CA THR A 402 13.02 9.96 25.63
C THR A 402 12.01 8.81 25.47
N LEU A 403 11.93 8.20 24.29
CA LEU A 403 11.11 7.00 24.07
C LEU A 403 11.59 5.78 24.86
N GLN A 404 12.91 5.58 24.97
CA GLN A 404 13.47 4.52 25.80
C GLN A 404 13.14 4.71 27.27
N ARG A 405 13.16 5.97 27.76
CA ARG A 405 12.71 6.29 29.11
C ARG A 405 11.22 5.95 29.30
N LEU A 406 10.36 6.33 28.36
CA LEU A 406 8.92 6.02 28.42
C LEU A 406 8.67 4.50 28.42
N PHE A 407 9.40 3.76 27.59
CA PHE A 407 9.38 2.30 27.55
C PHE A 407 9.80 1.69 28.90
N GLN A 408 10.88 2.18 29.50
CA GLN A 408 11.37 1.71 30.79
C GLN A 408 10.36 1.95 31.93
N LEU A 409 9.74 3.14 31.97
CA LEU A 409 8.66 3.42 32.93
C LEU A 409 7.47 2.48 32.76
N GLY A 410 7.11 2.15 31.51
CA GLY A 410 6.10 1.14 31.21
C GLY A 410 6.47 -0.25 31.74
N GLN A 411 7.76 -0.64 31.67
CA GLN A 411 8.22 -1.91 32.21
C GLN A 411 8.20 -1.95 33.74
N GLU A 412 8.57 -0.85 34.40
CA GLU A 412 8.58 -0.75 35.86
C GLU A 412 7.17 -0.86 36.47
N LEU A 413 6.17 -0.40 35.73
CA LEU A 413 4.76 -0.47 36.10
C LEU A 413 4.10 -1.82 35.84
N ARG A 414 4.78 -2.74 35.15
CA ARG A 414 4.25 -4.10 35.00
C ARG A 414 4.10 -4.73 36.38
N PRO A 415 2.99 -5.43 36.65
CA PRO A 415 2.87 -6.23 37.86
C PRO A 415 4.09 -7.15 37.93
N LYS A 416 4.95 -6.95 38.93
CA LYS A 416 5.95 -7.96 39.28
C LYS A 416 5.13 -9.14 39.78
N SER A 417 4.98 -10.16 38.95
CA SER A 417 4.22 -11.36 39.27
C SER A 417 4.71 -11.89 40.62
N LEU A 418 3.89 -11.72 41.64
CA LEU A 418 4.04 -12.44 42.89
C LEU A 418 3.65 -13.90 42.60
N ASP A 419 4.64 -14.79 42.70
CA ASP A 419 4.51 -16.19 43.12
C ASP A 419 3.67 -17.16 42.26
N ILE A 420 3.78 -17.12 40.93
CA ILE A 420 3.51 -18.32 40.12
C ILE A 420 4.75 -18.56 39.27
N ARG A 421 5.51 -19.63 39.59
CA ARG A 421 6.66 -20.00 38.77
C ARG A 421 6.18 -20.26 37.35
N GLU A 422 6.82 -19.65 36.36
CA GLU A 422 6.43 -19.77 34.94
C GLU A 422 6.34 -21.24 34.47
N GLU A 423 7.11 -22.14 35.09
CA GLU A 423 7.10 -23.58 34.87
C GLU A 423 5.80 -24.29 35.30
N GLU A 424 4.98 -23.70 36.18
CA GLU A 424 3.75 -24.30 36.72
C GLU A 424 2.46 -23.74 36.10
N LEU A 425 2.58 -22.73 35.23
CA LEU A 425 1.43 -22.03 34.64
C LEU A 425 0.53 -22.96 33.81
N GLY A 426 1.11 -23.95 33.13
CA GLY A 426 0.35 -24.95 32.36
C GLY A 426 -0.54 -25.83 33.24
N ASP A 427 -0.02 -26.31 34.38
CA ASP A 427 -0.81 -27.11 35.31
C ASP A 427 -1.86 -26.26 36.03
N LEU A 428 -1.54 -24.99 36.30
CA LEU A 428 -2.45 -24.08 36.98
C LEU A 428 -3.64 -23.68 36.09
N VAL A 429 -3.42 -23.42 34.80
CA VAL A 429 -4.52 -23.12 33.87
C VAL A 429 -5.44 -24.32 33.68
N ASP A 430 -4.89 -25.53 33.52
CA ASP A 430 -5.68 -26.75 33.41
C ASP A 430 -6.48 -27.01 34.70
N LYS A 431 -5.85 -26.84 35.87
CA LYS A 431 -6.50 -26.98 37.18
C LYS A 431 -7.62 -25.96 37.38
N GLU A 432 -7.40 -24.69 37.05
CA GLU A 432 -8.39 -23.63 37.23
C GLU A 432 -9.58 -23.77 36.26
N MET A 433 -9.32 -24.13 35.00
CA MET A 433 -10.39 -24.45 34.04
C MET A 433 -11.22 -25.67 34.51
N ALA A 434 -10.56 -26.71 35.04
CA ALA A 434 -11.25 -27.88 35.60
C ALA A 434 -12.07 -27.53 36.86
N THR A 435 -11.50 -26.72 37.76
CA THR A 435 -12.17 -26.25 38.98
C THR A 435 -13.40 -25.39 38.64
N THR A 436 -13.25 -24.50 37.66
CA THR A 436 -14.34 -23.66 37.16
C THR A 436 -15.45 -24.51 36.55
N SER A 437 -15.10 -25.50 35.72
CA SER A 437 -16.08 -26.42 35.14
C SER A 437 -16.80 -27.23 36.23
N ALA A 438 -16.10 -27.66 37.28
CA ALA A 438 -16.70 -28.39 38.41
C ALA A 438 -17.64 -27.49 39.23
N ALA A 439 -17.27 -26.24 39.48
CA ALA A 439 -18.13 -25.27 40.17
C ALA A 439 -19.42 -24.98 39.40
N VAL A 440 -19.33 -24.86 38.07
CA VAL A 440 -20.51 -24.69 37.20
C VAL A 440 -21.38 -25.95 37.19
N GLU A 441 -20.82 -27.15 37.15
CA GLU A 441 -21.58 -28.41 37.23
C GLU A 441 -22.25 -28.58 38.61
N ASP A 442 -21.58 -28.22 39.70
CA ASP A 442 -22.19 -28.21 41.04
C ASP A 442 -23.35 -27.20 41.10
N ALA A 443 -23.19 -26.03 40.50
CA ALA A 443 -24.25 -25.04 40.38
C ALA A 443 -25.48 -25.56 39.61
N VAL A 444 -25.27 -26.26 38.47
CA VAL A 444 -26.34 -26.93 37.72
C VAL A 444 -27.11 -27.92 38.61
N ARG A 445 -26.39 -28.79 39.34
CA ARG A 445 -27.02 -29.82 40.20
C ARG A 445 -27.80 -29.22 41.36
N ARG A 446 -27.29 -28.16 42.00
CA ARG A 446 -27.99 -27.50 43.11
C ARG A 446 -29.30 -26.86 42.65
N ILE A 447 -29.30 -26.29 41.45
CA ILE A 447 -30.48 -25.63 40.88
C ILE A 447 -31.49 -26.64 40.31
N GLU A 448 -31.02 -27.78 39.79
CA GLU A 448 -31.87 -28.87 39.29
C GLU A 448 -32.81 -29.44 40.38
N ASN A 449 -32.37 -29.44 41.64
CA ASN A 449 -33.19 -29.87 42.79
C ASN A 449 -34.33 -28.89 43.14
N SER A 450 -34.37 -27.71 42.52
CA SER A 450 -35.35 -26.66 42.77
C SER A 450 -36.19 -26.37 41.52
N MET A 451 -37.34 -27.03 41.37
CA MET A 451 -38.29 -26.88 40.24
C MET A 451 -38.73 -25.44 39.90
N LYS A 452 -38.43 -24.45 40.76
CA LYS A 452 -38.75 -23.03 40.58
C LYS A 452 -37.73 -22.26 39.68
N PHE A 453 -36.63 -22.90 39.26
CA PHE A 453 -35.48 -22.23 38.63
C PHE A 453 -35.13 -22.73 37.22
N PHE A 454 -36.13 -23.06 36.40
CA PHE A 454 -35.89 -23.53 35.01
C PHE A 454 -35.01 -22.57 34.18
N TYR A 455 -35.21 -21.25 34.31
CA TYR A 455 -34.41 -20.26 33.59
C TYR A 455 -32.95 -20.21 34.07
N PHE A 456 -32.69 -20.46 35.35
CA PHE A 456 -31.33 -20.55 35.88
C PHE A 456 -30.65 -21.85 35.47
N PHE A 457 -31.37 -22.96 35.42
CA PHE A 457 -30.84 -24.22 34.89
C PHE A 457 -30.34 -24.04 33.44
N LEU A 458 -31.15 -23.43 32.58
CA LEU A 458 -30.75 -23.12 31.20
C LEU A 458 -29.56 -22.15 31.14
N TYR A 459 -29.47 -21.21 32.08
CA TYR A 459 -28.37 -20.26 32.17
C TYR A 459 -27.05 -20.93 32.52
N PHE A 460 -27.03 -21.77 33.56
CA PHE A 460 -25.84 -22.53 33.93
C PHE A 460 -25.45 -23.57 32.88
N GLN A 461 -26.43 -24.16 32.17
CA GLN A 461 -26.13 -25.04 31.03
C GLN A 461 -25.43 -24.29 29.88
N ALA A 462 -25.82 -23.03 29.62
CA ALA A 462 -25.15 -22.18 28.64
C ALA A 462 -23.73 -21.79 29.08
N ILE A 463 -23.54 -21.43 30.36
CA ILE A 463 -22.22 -21.13 30.94
C ILE A 463 -21.31 -22.36 30.87
N ARG A 464 -21.83 -23.55 31.19
CA ARG A 464 -21.10 -24.80 31.06
C ARG A 464 -20.59 -25.02 29.64
N GLN A 465 -21.47 -24.85 28.65
CA GLN A 465 -21.11 -25.03 27.25
C GLN A 465 -20.05 -24.01 26.81
N LEU A 466 -20.11 -22.78 27.33
CA LEU A 466 -19.10 -21.74 27.09
C LEU A 466 -17.74 -22.12 27.67
N VAL A 467 -17.67 -22.54 28.94
CA VAL A 467 -16.42 -22.95 29.60
C VAL A 467 -15.78 -24.12 28.85
N LEU A 468 -16.56 -25.15 28.48
CA LEU A 468 -16.08 -26.28 27.69
C LEU A 468 -15.53 -25.85 26.32
N THR A 469 -16.24 -24.96 25.63
CA THR A 469 -15.82 -24.46 24.31
C THR A 469 -14.57 -23.58 24.42
N SER A 470 -14.43 -22.81 25.52
CA SER A 470 -13.21 -22.04 25.83
C SER A 470 -12.02 -22.98 26.05
N THR A 471 -12.18 -24.05 26.83
CA THR A 471 -11.13 -25.07 27.03
C THR A 471 -10.71 -25.71 25.71
N HIS A 472 -11.66 -26.03 24.83
CA HIS A 472 -11.34 -26.59 23.51
C HIS A 472 -10.57 -25.61 22.63
N LEU A 473 -10.95 -24.33 22.64
CA LEU A 473 -10.22 -23.29 21.90
C LEU A 473 -8.79 -23.12 22.44
N GLN A 474 -8.60 -23.14 23.77
CA GLN A 474 -7.27 -23.05 24.38
C GLN A 474 -6.38 -24.22 23.94
N LYS A 475 -6.92 -25.44 23.92
CA LYS A 475 -6.18 -26.62 23.42
C LYS A 475 -5.82 -26.51 21.94
N GLU A 476 -6.74 -26.03 21.09
CA GLU A 476 -6.46 -25.77 19.68
C GLU A 476 -5.34 -24.74 19.49
N ILE A 477 -5.36 -23.65 20.26
CA ILE A 477 -4.32 -22.60 20.21
C ILE A 477 -2.96 -23.17 20.58
N VAL A 478 -2.90 -23.97 21.65
CA VAL A 478 -1.65 -24.58 22.12
C VAL A 478 -1.15 -25.60 21.11
N GLU A 479 -2.01 -26.46 20.58
CA GLU A 479 -1.64 -27.47 19.58
C GLU A 479 -1.17 -26.84 18.27
N GLY A 480 -1.84 -25.78 17.80
CA GLY A 480 -1.44 -25.04 16.60
C GLY A 480 -0.21 -24.17 16.79
N GLY A 481 0.05 -23.67 18.01
CA GLY A 481 1.09 -22.68 18.29
C GLY A 481 2.38 -23.22 18.92
N ARG A 482 2.39 -24.42 19.50
CA ARG A 482 3.56 -24.94 20.26
C ARG A 482 4.73 -25.42 19.39
N GLY A 483 4.48 -25.79 18.13
CA GLY A 483 5.50 -26.41 17.28
C GLY A 483 6.12 -27.65 17.93
N ALA A 484 7.44 -27.66 18.13
CA ALA A 484 8.15 -28.75 18.81
C ALA A 484 8.14 -28.66 20.35
N ALA A 485 7.62 -27.57 20.92
CA ALA A 485 7.57 -27.36 22.37
C ALA A 485 6.45 -28.16 23.04
N THR A 486 6.61 -28.41 24.34
CA THR A 486 5.55 -28.99 25.16
C THR A 486 4.41 -27.99 25.41
N PRO A 487 3.17 -28.43 25.70
CA PRO A 487 2.09 -27.54 26.11
C PRO A 487 2.46 -26.64 27.30
N GLN A 488 3.17 -27.16 28.29
CA GLN A 488 3.63 -26.38 29.45
C GLN A 488 4.62 -25.28 29.04
N GLU A 489 5.60 -25.59 28.18
CA GLU A 489 6.52 -24.58 27.65
C GLU A 489 5.80 -23.49 26.86
N PHE A 490 4.73 -23.84 26.14
CA PHE A 490 3.92 -22.86 25.41
C PHE A 490 3.19 -21.90 26.37
N TYR A 491 2.60 -22.42 27.45
CA TYR A 491 1.96 -21.61 28.47
C TYR A 491 2.96 -20.72 29.24
N ALA A 492 4.15 -21.23 29.55
CA ALA A 492 5.23 -20.47 30.18
C ALA A 492 5.71 -19.32 29.27
N LYS A 493 5.96 -19.60 27.98
CA LYS A 493 6.35 -18.59 26.98
C LYS A 493 5.29 -17.52 26.74
N ASN A 494 4.02 -17.84 27.02
CA ASN A 494 2.89 -16.93 26.88
C ASN A 494 2.30 -16.59 28.26
N SER A 495 3.15 -16.34 29.27
CA SER A 495 2.76 -16.18 30.67
C SER A 495 1.59 -15.21 30.90
N CYS A 496 1.67 -13.99 30.37
CA CYS A 496 0.59 -12.98 30.49
C CYS A 496 -0.76 -13.46 29.91
N TRP A 497 -0.74 -14.22 28.82
CA TRP A 497 -1.96 -14.81 28.25
C TRP A 497 -2.51 -15.90 29.18
N THR A 498 -1.65 -16.78 29.69
CA THR A 498 -2.00 -17.86 30.62
C THR A 498 -2.57 -17.32 31.93
N GLU A 499 -1.94 -16.30 32.51
CA GLU A 499 -2.43 -15.60 33.71
C GLU A 499 -3.80 -14.95 33.48
N GLY A 500 -4.00 -14.32 32.32
CA GLY A 500 -5.29 -13.76 31.92
C GLY A 500 -6.40 -14.82 31.82
N LEU A 501 -6.08 -16.01 31.30
CA LEU A 501 -7.00 -17.16 31.28
C LEU A 501 -7.33 -17.66 32.68
N ILE A 502 -6.31 -17.84 33.53
CA ILE A 502 -6.48 -18.28 34.92
C ILE A 502 -7.39 -17.32 35.68
N SER A 503 -7.09 -16.01 35.61
CA SER A 503 -7.87 -14.98 36.30
C SER A 503 -9.32 -14.95 35.81
N ALA A 504 -9.55 -15.00 34.50
CA ALA A 504 -10.88 -14.96 33.94
C ALA A 504 -11.68 -16.23 34.27
N SER A 505 -11.04 -17.40 34.22
CA SER A 505 -11.66 -18.67 34.61
C SER A 505 -12.10 -18.64 36.07
N LYS A 506 -11.20 -18.22 36.97
CA LYS A 506 -11.47 -18.13 38.40
C LYS A 506 -12.64 -17.19 38.72
N ALA A 507 -12.73 -16.05 38.02
CA ALA A 507 -13.86 -15.12 38.16
C ALA A 507 -15.19 -15.77 37.76
N VAL A 508 -15.22 -16.55 36.67
CA VAL A 508 -16.42 -17.32 36.26
C VAL A 508 -16.81 -18.35 37.32
N GLY A 509 -15.83 -19.08 37.88
CA GLY A 509 -16.09 -20.07 38.94
C GLY A 509 -16.67 -19.43 40.20
N TRP A 510 -16.10 -18.31 40.64
CA TRP A 510 -16.61 -17.58 41.81
C TRP A 510 -17.99 -16.97 41.56
N GLY A 511 -18.22 -16.40 40.38
CA GLY A 511 -19.53 -15.89 39.96
C GLY A 511 -20.60 -16.99 39.94
N ALA A 512 -20.24 -18.22 39.53
CA ALA A 512 -21.15 -19.36 39.57
C ALA A 512 -21.59 -19.71 40.99
N THR A 513 -20.65 -19.79 41.93
CA THR A 513 -20.96 -20.06 43.34
C THR A 513 -21.81 -18.94 43.95
N GLN A 514 -21.44 -17.67 43.74
CA GLN A 514 -22.20 -16.53 44.27
C GLN A 514 -23.62 -16.47 43.73
N LEU A 515 -23.82 -16.75 42.45
CA LEU A 515 -25.16 -16.73 41.85
C LEU A 515 -26.06 -17.81 42.46
N VAL A 516 -25.53 -19.01 42.74
CA VAL A 516 -26.30 -20.07 43.42
C VAL A 516 -26.61 -19.69 44.86
N GLU A 517 -25.64 -19.17 45.62
CA GLU A 517 -25.88 -18.71 46.99
C GLU A 517 -26.93 -17.60 47.06
N SER A 518 -26.87 -16.64 46.13
CA SER A 518 -27.86 -15.57 46.01
C SER A 518 -29.24 -16.12 45.67
N ALA A 519 -29.32 -17.09 44.74
CA ALA A 519 -30.57 -17.76 44.41
C ALA A 519 -31.16 -18.49 45.63
N ASP A 520 -30.36 -19.28 46.35
CA ASP A 520 -30.78 -19.99 47.56
C ASP A 520 -31.30 -19.04 48.64
N LYS A 521 -30.62 -17.92 48.90
CA LYS A 521 -31.07 -16.91 49.87
C LYS A 521 -32.43 -16.32 49.49
N VAL A 522 -32.65 -16.01 48.21
CA VAL A 522 -33.92 -15.48 47.70
C VAL A 522 -35.05 -16.51 47.86
N VAL A 523 -34.77 -17.79 47.61
CA VAL A 523 -35.75 -18.89 47.83
C VAL A 523 -36.14 -19.04 49.28
N LEU A 524 -35.16 -18.95 50.18
CA LEU A 524 -35.36 -19.06 51.62
C LEU A 524 -35.96 -17.77 52.22
N HIS A 525 -36.30 -16.77 51.40
CA HIS A 525 -36.83 -15.47 51.80
C HIS A 525 -35.91 -14.69 52.77
N THR A 526 -34.61 -14.93 52.68
CA THR A 526 -33.58 -14.25 53.49
C THR A 526 -32.68 -13.33 52.67
N GLY A 527 -32.74 -13.42 51.34
CA GLY A 527 -32.00 -12.61 50.38
C GLY A 527 -32.84 -11.61 49.61
N LYS A 528 -32.18 -10.72 48.88
CA LYS A 528 -32.78 -9.66 48.06
C LYS A 528 -32.76 -10.03 46.58
N TYR A 529 -33.84 -9.71 45.85
CA TYR A 529 -33.91 -9.94 44.40
C TYR A 529 -32.88 -9.12 43.62
N GLU A 530 -32.49 -7.95 44.13
CA GLU A 530 -31.47 -7.09 43.54
C GLU A 530 -30.08 -7.74 43.59
N GLU A 531 -29.73 -8.44 44.68
CA GLU A 531 -28.47 -9.19 44.81
C GLU A 531 -28.40 -10.29 43.75
N LEU A 532 -29.51 -10.97 43.49
CA LEU A 532 -29.62 -12.02 42.47
C LEU A 532 -29.45 -11.48 41.03
N ILE A 533 -30.00 -10.29 40.76
CA ILE A 533 -29.84 -9.60 39.48
C ILE A 533 -28.37 -9.17 39.26
N VAL A 534 -27.72 -8.63 40.30
CA VAL A 534 -26.32 -8.22 40.23
C VAL A 534 -25.41 -9.42 39.97
N CYS A 535 -25.55 -10.50 40.74
CA CYS A 535 -24.77 -11.73 40.51
C CYS A 535 -24.97 -12.30 39.08
N SER A 536 -26.17 -12.16 38.52
CA SER A 536 -26.48 -12.60 37.15
C SER A 536 -25.73 -11.78 36.09
N HIS A 537 -25.56 -10.48 36.32
CA HIS A 537 -24.76 -9.60 35.44
C HIS A 537 -23.25 -9.82 35.62
N GLU A 538 -22.78 -10.01 36.85
CA GLU A 538 -21.36 -10.21 37.14
C GLU A 538 -20.80 -11.49 36.52
N ILE A 539 -21.55 -12.60 36.58
CA ILE A 539 -21.13 -13.84 35.93
C ILE A 539 -21.16 -13.73 34.40
N ALA A 540 -22.12 -13.00 33.82
CA ALA A 540 -22.14 -12.73 32.37
C ALA A 540 -20.90 -11.92 31.95
N ALA A 541 -20.56 -10.87 32.70
CA ALA A 541 -19.34 -10.09 32.48
C ALA A 541 -18.07 -10.94 32.61
N SER A 542 -18.00 -11.81 33.62
CA SER A 542 -16.89 -12.74 33.83
C SER A 542 -16.73 -13.73 32.67
N THR A 543 -17.84 -14.25 32.12
CA THR A 543 -17.78 -15.12 30.95
C THR A 543 -17.35 -14.37 29.68
N ALA A 544 -17.73 -13.10 29.52
CA ALA A 544 -17.26 -12.26 28.42
C ALA A 544 -15.75 -11.99 28.53
N GLN A 545 -15.25 -11.78 29.75
CA GLN A 545 -13.81 -11.64 30.02
C GLN A 545 -13.05 -12.93 29.65
N LEU A 546 -13.58 -14.12 29.99
CA LEU A 546 -12.98 -15.40 29.61
C LEU A 546 -12.93 -15.58 28.09
N VAL A 547 -13.99 -15.16 27.37
CA VAL A 547 -14.02 -15.18 25.89
C VAL A 547 -12.98 -14.23 25.31
N ALA A 548 -12.85 -13.02 25.86
CA ALA A 548 -11.84 -12.05 25.44
C ALA A 548 -10.42 -12.59 25.65
N ALA A 549 -10.13 -13.15 26.84
CA ALA A 549 -8.84 -13.77 27.16
C ALA A 549 -8.53 -14.95 26.22
N SER A 550 -9.52 -15.80 25.92
CA SER A 550 -9.37 -16.93 24.99
C SER A 550 -9.12 -16.49 23.54
N LYS A 551 -9.63 -15.32 23.14
CA LYS A 551 -9.52 -14.80 21.77
C LYS A 551 -8.14 -14.22 21.44
N VAL A 552 -7.36 -13.75 22.43
CA VAL A 552 -6.09 -13.01 22.21
C VAL A 552 -5.11 -13.74 21.29
N LYS A 553 -5.03 -15.07 21.43
CA LYS A 553 -4.12 -15.93 20.66
C LYS A 553 -4.83 -16.83 19.65
N ALA A 554 -6.15 -16.65 19.46
CA ALA A 554 -6.94 -17.45 18.53
C ALA A 554 -6.76 -16.99 17.08
N GLU A 555 -6.71 -17.94 16.14
CA GLU A 555 -6.73 -17.62 14.72
C GLU A 555 -8.10 -17.07 14.28
N LYS A 556 -8.08 -16.10 13.35
CA LYS A 556 -9.31 -15.42 12.86
C LYS A 556 -10.33 -16.37 12.21
N HIS A 557 -9.90 -17.55 11.74
CA HIS A 557 -10.74 -18.54 11.07
C HIS A 557 -10.99 -19.81 11.91
N SER A 558 -10.67 -19.79 13.22
CA SER A 558 -10.92 -20.92 14.11
C SER A 558 -12.42 -21.20 14.24
N LYS A 559 -12.80 -22.47 14.01
CA LYS A 559 -14.18 -22.95 14.21
C LYS A 559 -14.59 -22.88 15.68
N ASN A 560 -13.66 -23.13 16.60
CA ASN A 560 -13.92 -23.07 18.04
C ASN A 560 -14.08 -21.62 18.52
N LEU A 561 -13.37 -20.65 17.91
CA LEU A 561 -13.61 -19.23 18.19
C LEU A 561 -15.02 -18.80 17.77
N GLY A 562 -15.49 -19.22 16.59
CA GLY A 562 -16.85 -18.95 16.13
C GLY A 562 -17.91 -19.52 17.08
N LYS A 563 -17.75 -20.78 17.51
CA LYS A 563 -18.62 -21.42 18.50
C LYS A 563 -18.57 -20.73 19.87
N LEU A 564 -17.40 -20.29 20.32
CA LEU A 564 -17.25 -19.62 21.61
C LEU A 564 -17.98 -18.27 21.64
N GLN A 565 -17.93 -17.52 20.52
CA GLN A 565 -18.67 -16.26 20.36
C GLN A 565 -20.19 -16.47 20.33
N GLU A 566 -20.65 -17.59 19.76
CA GLU A 566 -22.06 -17.98 19.82
C GLU A 566 -22.49 -18.34 21.25
N CYS A 567 -21.69 -19.16 21.94
CA CYS A 567 -21.94 -19.49 23.36
C CYS A 567 -22.02 -18.24 24.23
N SER A 568 -21.14 -17.25 24.01
CA SER A 568 -21.17 -15.96 24.73
C SER A 568 -22.47 -15.19 24.51
N ARG A 569 -22.99 -15.17 23.27
CA ARG A 569 -24.30 -14.57 22.97
C ARG A 569 -25.43 -15.31 23.68
N THR A 570 -25.41 -16.64 23.64
CA THR A 570 -26.41 -17.45 24.36
C THR A 570 -26.37 -17.20 25.88
N VAL A 571 -25.19 -17.10 26.49
CA VAL A 571 -25.06 -16.78 27.92
C VAL A 571 -25.67 -15.41 28.23
N ASN A 572 -25.40 -14.39 27.43
CA ASN A 572 -26.00 -13.06 27.62
C ASN A 572 -27.53 -13.08 27.48
N GLU A 573 -28.07 -13.81 26.50
CA GLU A 573 -29.52 -13.98 26.34
C GLU A 573 -30.15 -14.69 27.54
N LYS A 574 -29.51 -15.75 28.06
CA LYS A 574 -30.00 -16.46 29.24
C LYS A 574 -29.88 -15.62 30.52
N ALA A 575 -28.83 -14.81 30.66
CA ALA A 575 -28.68 -13.85 31.75
C ALA A 575 -29.83 -12.83 31.75
N ALA A 576 -30.15 -12.27 30.57
CA ALA A 576 -31.27 -11.33 30.41
C ALA A 576 -32.62 -11.97 30.79
N ASN A 577 -32.85 -13.23 30.38
CA ASN A 577 -34.06 -13.97 30.75
C ASN A 577 -34.15 -14.21 32.27
N VAL A 578 -33.04 -14.53 32.93
CA VAL A 578 -32.97 -14.67 34.38
C VAL A 578 -33.32 -13.36 35.08
N VAL A 579 -32.76 -12.24 34.63
CA VAL A 579 -33.07 -10.90 35.19
C VAL A 579 -34.54 -10.55 35.00
N ALA A 580 -35.08 -10.75 33.79
CA ALA A 580 -36.49 -10.48 33.49
C ALA A 580 -37.43 -11.35 34.34
N SER A 581 -37.12 -12.65 34.47
CA SER A 581 -37.89 -13.57 35.30
C SER A 581 -37.81 -13.20 36.78
N THR A 582 -36.66 -12.71 37.26
CA THR A 582 -36.46 -12.30 38.65
C THR A 582 -37.29 -11.06 38.96
N LYS A 583 -37.29 -10.05 38.07
CA LYS A 583 -38.13 -8.85 38.20
C LYS A 583 -39.62 -9.17 38.18
N SER A 584 -40.06 -9.98 37.22
CA SER A 584 -41.48 -10.39 37.15
C SER A 584 -41.90 -11.21 38.38
N GLY A 585 -41.00 -12.04 38.92
CA GLY A 585 -41.23 -12.77 40.16
C GLY A 585 -41.37 -11.84 41.38
N GLN A 586 -40.54 -10.79 41.46
CA GLN A 586 -40.62 -9.78 42.50
C GLN A 586 -41.96 -9.03 42.48
N GLU A 587 -42.39 -8.53 41.31
CA GLU A 587 -43.65 -7.81 41.13
C GLU A 587 -44.86 -8.66 41.57
N GLN A 588 -44.88 -9.96 41.21
CA GLN A 588 -45.96 -10.86 41.61
C GLN A 588 -46.01 -11.16 43.12
N VAL A 589 -44.86 -11.15 43.79
CA VAL A 589 -44.79 -11.34 45.25
C VAL A 589 -45.27 -10.08 45.97
N GLU A 590 -44.90 -8.90 45.48
CA GLU A 590 -45.37 -7.62 45.98
C GLU A 590 -46.90 -7.47 45.82
N GLU A 591 -47.44 -7.79 44.64
CA GLU A 591 -48.89 -7.75 44.35
C GLU A 591 -49.69 -8.76 45.21
N LYS A 592 -49.14 -9.96 45.46
CA LYS A 592 -49.75 -10.95 46.37
C LYS A 592 -49.68 -10.53 47.84
N GLY A 593 -48.62 -9.84 48.25
CA GLY A 593 -48.49 -9.25 49.57
C GLY A 593 -49.56 -8.20 49.82
N GLU A 594 -49.73 -7.27 48.88
CA GLU A 594 -50.74 -6.21 48.95
C GLU A 594 -52.17 -6.77 49.01
N THR A 595 -52.48 -7.80 48.22
CA THR A 595 -53.79 -8.47 48.25
C THR A 595 -54.04 -9.28 49.54
N TRP A 596 -52.99 -9.83 50.17
CA TRP A 596 -53.08 -10.46 51.49
C TRP A 596 -53.33 -9.45 52.61
N TRP A 597 -52.62 -8.31 52.60
CA TRP A 597 -52.86 -7.20 53.53
C TRP A 597 -54.26 -6.59 53.34
N ALA A 598 -54.74 -6.44 52.11
CA ALA A 598 -56.09 -5.98 51.81
C ALA A 598 -57.17 -6.95 52.34
N ARG A 599 -56.95 -8.27 52.24
CA ARG A 599 -57.85 -9.28 52.84
C ARG A 599 -57.84 -9.29 54.37
N GLN A 600 -56.68 -9.11 55.00
CA GLN A 600 -56.58 -9.01 56.46
C GLN A 600 -57.23 -7.71 57.00
N ALA A 601 -57.08 -6.59 56.29
CA ALA A 601 -57.75 -5.34 56.61
C ALA A 601 -59.27 -5.48 56.51
N GLY A 602 -59.78 -6.13 55.44
CA GLY A 602 -61.21 -6.42 55.29
C GLY A 602 -61.78 -7.36 56.36
N ASN A 603 -61.05 -8.39 56.80
CA ASN A 603 -61.50 -9.28 57.87
C ASN A 603 -61.48 -8.62 59.27
N ARG A 604 -60.60 -7.63 59.50
CA ARG A 604 -60.61 -6.84 60.75
C ARG A 604 -61.79 -5.87 60.81
N GLU A 605 -62.19 -5.29 59.69
CA GLU A 605 -63.40 -4.44 59.64
C GLU A 605 -64.68 -5.24 59.91
N VAL A 606 -64.80 -6.47 59.38
CA VAL A 606 -65.96 -7.34 59.66
C VAL A 606 -66.04 -7.77 61.15
N SER A 607 -64.89 -7.95 61.80
CA SER A 607 -64.84 -8.32 63.24
C SER A 607 -65.14 -7.14 64.18
N LEU A 608 -64.86 -5.90 63.74
CA LEU A 608 -65.20 -4.68 64.48
C LEU A 608 -66.66 -4.23 64.29
N SER A 609 -67.35 -4.73 63.26
CA SER A 609 -68.79 -4.52 63.06
C SER A 609 -69.69 -5.53 63.79
N ALA A 610 -69.11 -6.56 64.43
CA ALA A 610 -69.81 -7.62 65.17
C ALA A 610 -69.63 -7.54 66.71
N LEU A 611 -68.97 -6.49 67.21
CA LEU A 611 -68.90 -6.06 68.60
C LEU A 611 -69.63 -4.72 68.72
#